data_AF-A0A089KQI9-F1
#
_entry.id   AF-A0A089KQI9-F1
#
_cell.length_a   1.000
_cell.length_b   1.000
_cell.length_c   1.000
_cell.angle_alpha   90.00
_cell.angle_beta   90.00
_cell.angle_gamma   90.00
#
_symmetry.space_group_name_H-M   'P 1'
#
loop_
_entity.id
_entity.type
_entity.pdbx_description
1 polymer ?
#
loop_
_entity_poly.entity_id
_entity_poly.type
_entity_poly.pdbx_seq_one_letter_code
_entity_poly.pdbx_strand_id
1 'polypeptide(L)'
;MNYIVFSGGSWNDYSYKRLLDVLPEREDVIFTGKMSPHEQSQSGIRSLSPGEIHRLPVKEYTVLVSSPFWLQDVLSLSPAFIVAMLEHCPDGEDGSLWEKYSGMLAAKADLVATASERLYLEQLLSRSGVVYLSGDSPLSYGIIRRGERLLFLADYEAVWKRALEELWHPQDKAAAGKPWAEIQLGHRAEYYLSMCEKLPKQPTVHYLAASYLYFLGDERALQLLTRSFELMLLHDYTDCLHSHYRFFSAMEAKRGNLELAVRQYEITAFTAEERAVSAQLQRWLDSGQRELVQAEIYRVNEDGAAAIKRLAGAANPEAKTLLLLNYTDTYQWEKALRLQQELESTAGDPASAVLQGGGAAVSILQQIPVMEGTLHLLNGKRHAAIRSFLRAAGPEQGARSLFAEMADLEEAVGRLRGRMADDEV
;
A
#
# COMPACT_ATOMS: atom_id res chain seq x y z
N MET A 1 11.93 15.65 -17.09
CA MET A 1 11.80 14.53 -16.13
C MET A 1 12.24 13.23 -16.77
N ASN A 2 12.99 12.40 -16.03
CA ASN A 2 13.57 11.14 -16.51
C ASN A 2 12.96 9.93 -15.78
N TYR A 3 12.76 8.83 -16.51
CA TYR A 3 12.07 7.65 -15.97
C TYR A 3 12.83 6.35 -16.24
N ILE A 4 12.82 5.43 -15.28
CA ILE A 4 13.32 4.06 -15.44
C ILE A 4 12.21 3.08 -15.08
N VAL A 5 11.95 2.09 -15.93
CA VAL A 5 10.87 1.11 -15.75
C VAL A 5 11.44 -0.27 -15.44
N PHE A 6 11.32 -0.69 -14.18
CA PHE A 6 11.62 -2.03 -13.71
C PHE A 6 10.41 -2.96 -13.89
N SER A 7 10.34 -3.63 -15.04
CA SER A 7 9.22 -4.51 -15.40
C SER A 7 9.37 -5.92 -14.83
N GLY A 8 8.25 -6.65 -14.69
CA GLY A 8 8.24 -8.08 -14.35
C GLY A 8 8.52 -9.02 -15.53
N GLY A 9 8.58 -8.48 -16.76
CA GLY A 9 8.65 -9.25 -18.00
C GLY A 9 9.09 -8.41 -19.21
N SER A 10 8.88 -8.97 -20.41
CA SER A 10 9.28 -8.36 -21.68
C SER A 10 8.52 -7.05 -21.98
N TRP A 11 9.03 -6.25 -22.92
CA TRP A 11 8.27 -5.10 -23.41
C TRP A 11 6.89 -5.51 -23.89
N ASN A 12 6.74 -6.63 -24.61
CA ASN A 12 5.46 -7.04 -25.19
C ASN A 12 4.37 -7.31 -24.15
N ASP A 13 4.73 -7.87 -23.01
CA ASP A 13 3.79 -8.22 -21.94
C ASP A 13 3.53 -7.07 -20.97
N TYR A 14 4.22 -5.94 -21.14
CA TYR A 14 4.09 -4.81 -20.23
C TYR A 14 2.71 -4.13 -20.36
N SER A 15 1.88 -4.25 -19.33
CA SER A 15 0.50 -3.73 -19.28
C SER A 15 0.40 -2.20 -19.37
N TYR A 16 1.43 -1.48 -18.92
CA TYR A 16 1.37 -0.02 -18.72
C TYR A 16 2.04 0.81 -19.84
N LYS A 17 2.28 0.24 -21.03
CA LYS A 17 2.89 0.99 -22.16
C LYS A 17 2.21 2.32 -22.42
N ARG A 18 0.87 2.32 -22.40
CA ARG A 18 0.07 3.52 -22.64
C ARG A 18 0.36 4.63 -21.64
N LEU A 19 0.59 4.28 -20.38
CA LEU A 19 0.95 5.25 -19.34
C LEU A 19 2.31 5.90 -19.57
N LEU A 20 3.23 5.23 -20.28
CA LEU A 20 4.54 5.76 -20.63
C LEU A 20 4.46 6.86 -21.72
N ASP A 21 3.41 6.87 -22.53
CA ASP A 21 3.18 7.92 -23.53
C ASP A 21 2.70 9.23 -22.90
N VAL A 22 2.04 9.14 -21.75
CA VAL A 22 1.44 10.28 -21.05
C VAL A 22 2.28 10.82 -19.88
N LEU A 23 3.48 10.25 -19.63
CA LEU A 23 4.40 10.72 -18.59
C LEU A 23 4.70 12.22 -18.70
N PRO A 24 4.66 13.00 -17.60
CA PRO A 24 4.94 14.43 -17.66
C PRO A 24 6.39 14.70 -18.01
N GLU A 25 6.60 15.74 -18.83
CA GLU A 25 7.93 16.24 -19.22
C GLU A 25 8.94 15.14 -19.55
N ARG A 26 8.49 14.14 -20.31
CA ARG A 26 9.26 12.94 -20.68
C ARG A 26 10.50 13.30 -21.51
N GLU A 27 11.64 13.48 -20.86
CA GLU A 27 12.94 13.76 -21.49
C GLU A 27 13.64 12.46 -21.87
N ASP A 28 13.73 11.51 -20.94
CA ASP A 28 14.33 10.19 -21.14
C ASP A 28 13.50 9.11 -20.44
N VAL A 29 13.33 7.97 -21.13
CA VAL A 29 12.65 6.79 -20.57
C VAL A 29 13.48 5.58 -20.90
N ILE A 30 13.83 4.83 -19.86
CA ILE A 30 14.61 3.61 -19.94
C ILE A 30 13.73 2.45 -19.48
N PHE A 31 13.67 1.41 -20.29
CA PHE A 31 13.02 0.16 -19.93
C PHE A 31 14.09 -0.85 -19.50
N THR A 32 13.95 -1.39 -18.29
CA THR A 32 14.84 -2.43 -17.76
C THR A 32 14.20 -3.78 -18.05
N GLY A 33 14.32 -4.21 -19.30
CA GLY A 33 13.66 -5.40 -19.80
C GLY A 33 14.07 -5.65 -21.25
N LYS A 34 13.70 -6.80 -21.79
CA LYS A 34 13.98 -7.11 -23.19
C LYS A 34 13.12 -6.23 -24.11
N MET A 35 13.78 -5.55 -25.03
CA MET A 35 13.14 -4.70 -26.04
C MET A 35 13.98 -4.68 -27.33
N SER A 36 13.39 -5.16 -28.41
CA SER A 36 14.00 -5.20 -29.74
C SER A 36 14.29 -3.79 -30.27
N PRO A 37 15.26 -3.63 -31.20
CA PRO A 37 15.54 -2.34 -31.82
C PRO A 37 14.31 -1.72 -32.51
N HIS A 38 13.41 -2.55 -33.04
CA HIS A 38 12.17 -2.10 -33.66
C HIS A 38 11.23 -1.48 -32.62
N GLU A 39 11.04 -2.14 -31.47
CA GLU A 39 10.20 -1.64 -30.38
C GLU A 39 10.77 -0.34 -29.77
N GLN A 40 12.10 -0.25 -29.62
CA GLN A 40 12.78 0.97 -29.17
C GLN A 40 12.53 2.14 -30.13
N SER A 41 12.64 1.89 -31.45
CA SER A 41 12.37 2.91 -32.47
C SER A 41 10.91 3.36 -32.49
N GLN A 42 9.95 2.43 -32.36
CA GLN A 42 8.52 2.75 -32.40
C GLN A 42 8.03 3.53 -31.16
N SER A 43 8.58 3.22 -29.99
CA SER A 43 8.16 3.81 -28.71
C SER A 43 8.98 5.05 -28.33
N GLY A 44 10.17 5.23 -28.90
CA GLY A 44 11.14 6.22 -28.46
C GLY A 44 11.62 5.97 -27.02
N ILE A 45 11.72 4.69 -26.62
CA ILE A 45 12.17 4.25 -25.29
C ILE A 45 13.44 3.44 -25.48
N ARG A 46 14.44 3.72 -24.63
CA ARG A 46 15.73 3.00 -24.66
C ARG A 46 15.66 1.77 -23.77
N SER A 47 16.33 0.71 -24.18
CA SER A 47 16.49 -0.50 -23.37
C SER A 47 17.88 -0.52 -22.77
N LEU A 48 17.99 -0.72 -21.46
CA LEU A 48 19.27 -0.93 -20.79
C LEU A 48 19.19 -2.12 -19.83
N SER A 49 20.30 -2.86 -19.73
CA SER A 49 20.43 -3.94 -18.75
C SER A 49 20.54 -3.37 -17.32
N PRO A 50 20.21 -4.18 -16.29
CA PRO A 50 20.37 -3.75 -14.89
C PRO A 50 21.78 -3.27 -14.57
N GLY A 51 22.81 -3.90 -15.14
CA GLY A 51 24.21 -3.49 -14.93
C GLY A 51 24.57 -2.14 -15.55
N GLU A 52 23.94 -1.76 -16.67
CA GLU A 52 24.16 -0.46 -17.32
C GLU A 52 23.49 0.69 -16.56
N ILE A 53 22.35 0.43 -15.92
CA ILE A 53 21.60 1.42 -15.15
C ILE A 53 22.41 1.96 -13.97
N HIS A 54 23.24 1.13 -13.34
CA HIS A 54 24.13 1.54 -12.25
C HIS A 54 25.16 2.61 -12.67
N ARG A 55 25.35 2.85 -13.97
CA ARG A 55 26.25 3.90 -14.50
C ARG A 55 25.55 5.23 -14.73
N LEU A 56 24.22 5.28 -14.59
CA LEU A 56 23.43 6.48 -14.80
C LEU A 56 23.34 7.33 -13.52
N PRO A 57 23.07 8.64 -13.64
CA PRO A 57 22.76 9.50 -12.49
C PRO A 57 21.32 9.22 -12.00
N VAL A 58 21.06 8.03 -11.45
CA VAL A 58 19.69 7.56 -11.10
C VAL A 58 18.97 8.45 -10.08
N LYS A 59 19.72 9.28 -9.34
CA LYS A 59 19.17 10.32 -8.45
C LYS A 59 18.35 11.41 -9.15
N GLU A 60 18.40 11.47 -10.49
CA GLU A 60 17.60 12.39 -11.31
C GLU A 60 16.41 11.68 -11.98
N TYR A 61 16.18 10.40 -11.66
CA TYR A 61 15.15 9.59 -12.27
C TYR A 61 14.03 9.23 -11.29
N THR A 62 12.80 9.19 -11.81
CA THR A 62 11.67 8.49 -11.19
C THR A 62 11.68 7.05 -11.65
N VAL A 63 11.67 6.11 -10.70
CA VAL A 63 11.70 4.68 -11.00
C VAL A 63 10.29 4.09 -10.86
N LEU A 64 9.77 3.50 -11.95
CA LEU A 64 8.50 2.77 -11.98
C LEU A 64 8.79 1.28 -11.78
N VAL A 65 8.22 0.66 -10.73
CA VAL A 65 8.53 -0.72 -10.34
C VAL A 65 7.29 -1.59 -10.44
N SER A 66 7.26 -2.53 -11.38
CA SER A 66 6.11 -3.41 -11.62
C SER A 66 6.27 -4.82 -11.05
N SER A 67 7.45 -5.16 -10.51
CA SER A 67 7.65 -6.39 -9.73
C SER A 67 8.28 -6.06 -8.38
N PRO A 68 7.70 -6.55 -7.26
CA PRO A 68 8.22 -6.28 -5.92
C PRO A 68 9.62 -6.86 -5.69
N PHE A 69 10.02 -7.87 -6.46
CA PHE A 69 11.33 -8.49 -6.33
C PHE A 69 12.48 -7.58 -6.82
N TRP A 70 12.19 -6.52 -7.57
CA TRP A 70 13.18 -5.49 -7.90
C TRP A 70 13.55 -4.58 -6.73
N LEU A 71 12.85 -4.66 -5.59
CA LEU A 71 12.99 -3.73 -4.49
C LEU A 71 14.45 -3.58 -4.01
N GLN A 72 15.20 -4.68 -3.93
CA GLN A 72 16.60 -4.64 -3.52
C GLN A 72 17.46 -3.83 -4.50
N ASP A 73 17.33 -4.10 -5.80
CA ASP A 73 18.06 -3.38 -6.86
C ASP A 73 17.68 -1.89 -6.86
N VAL A 74 16.38 -1.58 -6.82
CA VAL A 74 15.88 -0.19 -6.84
C VAL A 74 16.37 0.62 -5.63
N LEU A 75 16.33 0.04 -4.42
CA LEU A 75 16.82 0.72 -3.22
C LEU A 75 18.33 0.99 -3.30
N SER A 76 19.11 0.09 -3.90
CA SER A 76 20.55 0.27 -4.08
C SER A 76 20.89 1.45 -5.00
N LEU A 77 20.02 1.78 -5.96
CA LEU A 77 20.21 2.90 -6.89
C LEU A 77 19.90 4.27 -6.26
N SER A 78 19.10 4.30 -5.19
CA SER A 78 18.67 5.54 -4.51
C SER A 78 18.11 6.59 -5.49
N PRO A 79 17.02 6.29 -6.21
CA PRO A 79 16.42 7.21 -7.18
C PRO A 79 15.84 8.46 -6.53
N ALA A 80 15.45 9.45 -7.35
CA ALA A 80 14.73 10.62 -6.87
C ALA A 80 13.41 10.24 -6.21
N PHE A 81 12.65 9.39 -6.91
CA PHE A 81 11.35 8.90 -6.48
C PHE A 81 11.14 7.44 -6.92
N ILE A 82 10.41 6.69 -6.11
CA ILE A 82 9.99 5.32 -6.39
C ILE A 82 8.47 5.30 -6.56
N VAL A 83 7.99 4.75 -7.68
CA VAL A 83 6.57 4.54 -7.95
C VAL A 83 6.32 3.04 -8.05
N ALA A 84 5.51 2.51 -7.14
CA ALA A 84 5.13 1.11 -7.16
C ALA A 84 3.93 0.90 -8.09
N MET A 85 4.08 0.06 -9.11
CA MET A 85 3.03 -0.35 -10.02
C MET A 85 2.55 -1.74 -9.59
N LEU A 86 1.60 -1.79 -8.65
CA LEU A 86 1.18 -3.04 -8.01
C LEU A 86 0.23 -3.86 -8.89
N GLU A 87 0.52 -5.15 -8.98
CA GLU A 87 -0.28 -6.14 -9.71
C GLU A 87 -0.64 -7.32 -8.79
N HIS A 88 -1.63 -8.10 -9.23
CA HIS A 88 -1.91 -9.39 -8.60
C HIS A 88 -0.69 -10.30 -8.72
N CYS A 89 -0.53 -11.22 -7.77
CA CYS A 89 0.51 -12.23 -7.86
C CYS A 89 0.37 -12.99 -9.18
N PRO A 90 1.42 -13.00 -10.04
CA PRO A 90 1.40 -13.78 -11.26
C PRO A 90 1.27 -15.28 -10.97
N ASP A 91 0.69 -16.02 -11.92
CA ASP A 91 0.61 -17.48 -11.83
C ASP A 91 2.01 -18.09 -11.72
N GLY A 92 2.18 -19.00 -10.75
CA GLY A 92 3.44 -19.71 -10.53
C GLY A 92 4.45 -18.99 -9.62
N GLU A 93 4.15 -17.77 -9.15
CA GLU A 93 4.91 -17.14 -8.06
C GLU A 93 4.31 -17.50 -6.69
N ASP A 94 5.12 -17.42 -5.63
CA ASP A 94 4.65 -17.59 -4.26
C ASP A 94 3.83 -16.36 -3.83
N GLY A 95 2.53 -16.55 -3.57
CA GLY A 95 1.62 -15.47 -3.18
C GLY A 95 1.98 -14.79 -1.86
N SER A 96 2.44 -15.54 -0.85
CA SER A 96 2.82 -14.99 0.46
C SER A 96 4.06 -14.11 0.33
N LEU A 97 5.06 -14.59 -0.43
CA LEU A 97 6.26 -13.82 -0.74
C LEU A 97 5.89 -12.57 -1.55
N TRP A 98 5.08 -12.71 -2.59
CA TRP A 98 4.64 -11.60 -3.44
C TRP A 98 3.94 -10.51 -2.64
N GLU A 99 2.98 -10.88 -1.78
CA GLU A 99 2.21 -9.95 -0.95
C GLU A 99 3.12 -9.20 0.03
N LYS A 100 4.02 -9.92 0.72
CA LYS A 100 5.00 -9.32 1.65
C LYS A 100 5.86 -8.26 0.95
N TYR A 101 6.52 -8.63 -0.15
CA TYR A 101 7.41 -7.71 -0.85
C TYR A 101 6.66 -6.62 -1.63
N SER A 102 5.40 -6.85 -2.03
CA SER A 102 4.53 -5.80 -2.55
C SER A 102 4.16 -4.78 -1.47
N GLY A 103 3.84 -5.24 -0.26
CA GLY A 103 3.60 -4.38 0.90
C GLY A 103 4.83 -3.54 1.25
N MET A 104 6.02 -4.15 1.23
CA MET A 104 7.29 -3.45 1.44
C MET A 104 7.60 -2.45 0.32
N LEU A 105 7.46 -2.83 -0.95
CA LEU A 105 7.65 -1.92 -2.08
C LEU A 105 6.70 -0.72 -1.98
N ALA A 106 5.43 -0.97 -1.69
CA ALA A 106 4.43 0.07 -1.49
C ALA A 106 4.76 0.99 -0.30
N ALA A 107 5.39 0.47 0.76
CA ALA A 107 5.80 1.26 1.93
C ALA A 107 7.04 2.12 1.66
N LYS A 108 7.84 1.72 0.67
CA LYS A 108 9.01 2.46 0.19
C LYS A 108 8.71 3.46 -0.92
N ALA A 109 7.61 3.28 -1.63
CA ALA A 109 7.24 4.12 -2.74
C ALA A 109 6.74 5.50 -2.29
N ASP A 110 7.07 6.51 -3.08
CA ASP A 110 6.52 7.86 -2.97
C ASP A 110 5.11 7.95 -3.55
N LEU A 111 4.78 7.05 -4.48
CA LEU A 111 3.48 6.90 -5.10
C LEU A 111 3.19 5.43 -5.36
N VAL A 112 1.97 4.99 -5.09
CA VAL A 112 1.50 3.64 -5.42
C VAL A 112 0.45 3.75 -6.50
N ALA A 113 0.53 2.89 -7.51
CA ALA A 113 -0.41 2.88 -8.61
C ALA A 113 -0.81 1.45 -8.97
N THR A 114 -2.06 1.23 -9.31
CA THR A 114 -2.56 -0.11 -9.67
C THR A 114 -3.80 -0.03 -10.55
N ALA A 115 -3.93 -0.96 -11.50
CA ALA A 115 -5.15 -1.14 -12.29
C ALA A 115 -6.20 -2.01 -11.58
N SER A 116 -5.84 -2.70 -10.49
CA SER A 116 -6.78 -3.52 -9.71
C SER A 116 -7.54 -2.66 -8.71
N GLU A 117 -8.86 -2.64 -8.80
CA GLU A 117 -9.70 -1.87 -7.86
C GLU A 117 -9.60 -2.40 -6.43
N ARG A 118 -9.46 -3.72 -6.29
CA ARG A 118 -9.26 -4.36 -4.98
C ARG A 118 -7.97 -3.84 -4.32
N LEU A 119 -6.84 -3.92 -5.05
CA LEU A 119 -5.56 -3.42 -4.55
C LEU A 119 -5.64 -1.91 -4.29
N TYR A 120 -6.32 -1.15 -5.14
CA TYR A 120 -6.48 0.30 -4.94
C TYR A 120 -7.14 0.62 -3.59
N LEU A 121 -8.26 -0.04 -3.26
CA LEU A 121 -8.95 0.15 -1.98
C LEU A 121 -8.10 -0.31 -0.79
N GLU A 122 -7.46 -1.48 -0.88
CA GLU A 122 -6.55 -1.99 0.17
C GLU A 122 -5.38 -1.03 0.43
N GLN A 123 -4.79 -0.46 -0.61
CA GLN A 123 -3.72 0.52 -0.46
C GLN A 123 -4.21 1.85 0.10
N LEU A 124 -5.43 2.31 -0.24
CA LEU A 124 -6.01 3.52 0.37
C LEU A 124 -6.22 3.38 1.88
N LEU A 125 -6.55 2.16 2.36
CA LEU A 125 -6.63 1.86 3.79
C LEU A 125 -5.24 1.85 4.46
N SER A 126 -4.18 1.54 3.71
CA SER A 126 -2.84 1.39 4.26
C SER A 126 -2.00 2.67 4.22
N ARG A 127 -2.22 3.55 3.23
CA ARG A 127 -1.36 4.71 2.95
C ARG A 127 -2.04 5.79 2.13
N SER A 128 -1.44 6.98 2.13
CA SER A 128 -1.75 8.06 1.19
C SER A 128 -0.97 7.92 -0.12
N GLY A 129 -1.39 8.63 -1.17
CA GLY A 129 -0.65 8.66 -2.44
C GLY A 129 -0.84 7.39 -3.26
N VAL A 130 -2.11 6.99 -3.43
CA VAL A 130 -2.49 5.84 -4.24
C VAL A 130 -3.25 6.33 -5.47
N VAL A 131 -2.92 5.81 -6.65
CA VAL A 131 -3.54 6.15 -7.93
C VAL A 131 -4.16 4.90 -8.54
N TYR A 132 -5.44 5.00 -8.87
CA TYR A 132 -6.11 3.97 -9.66
C TYR A 132 -5.80 4.18 -11.15
N LEU A 133 -5.34 3.13 -11.83
CA LEU A 133 -4.89 3.15 -13.22
C LEU A 133 -5.87 2.49 -14.18
N SER A 134 -7.14 2.46 -13.79
CA SER A 134 -8.21 1.96 -14.63
C SER A 134 -9.41 2.89 -14.53
N GLY A 135 -10.18 2.96 -15.61
CA GLY A 135 -11.29 3.88 -15.72
C GLY A 135 -11.97 3.73 -17.07
N ASP A 136 -13.30 3.67 -17.04
CA ASP A 136 -14.15 3.51 -18.22
C ASP A 136 -14.86 4.82 -18.59
N SER A 137 -14.35 5.96 -18.12
CA SER A 137 -14.99 7.25 -18.40
C SER A 137 -14.92 7.52 -19.91
N PRO A 138 -16.07 7.71 -20.60
CA PRO A 138 -16.08 7.95 -22.03
C PRO A 138 -15.62 9.39 -22.38
N LEU A 139 -15.44 10.24 -21.38
CA LEU A 139 -15.05 11.63 -21.54
C LEU A 139 -13.53 11.76 -21.63
N SER A 140 -13.06 12.69 -22.46
CA SER A 140 -11.65 13.07 -22.47
C SER A 140 -11.39 14.14 -21.41
N TYR A 141 -10.34 13.94 -20.61
CA TYR A 141 -9.95 14.82 -19.50
C TYR A 141 -8.77 15.74 -19.87
N GLY A 142 -8.45 15.83 -21.15
CA GLY A 142 -7.40 16.70 -21.65
C GLY A 142 -6.76 16.15 -22.91
N ILE A 143 -5.89 16.96 -23.49
CA ILE A 143 -5.13 16.60 -24.69
C ILE A 143 -3.66 16.88 -24.42
N ILE A 144 -2.80 15.93 -24.77
CA ILE A 144 -1.36 16.14 -24.80
C ILE A 144 -0.85 15.94 -26.21
N ARG A 145 0.19 16.71 -26.56
CA ARG A 145 0.91 16.56 -27.82
C ARG A 145 2.26 15.89 -27.56
N ARG A 146 2.55 14.83 -28.32
CA ARG A 146 3.81 14.08 -28.30
C ARG A 146 4.35 14.02 -29.72
N GLY A 147 5.28 14.93 -30.02
CA GLY A 147 5.74 15.15 -31.40
C GLY A 147 4.56 15.56 -32.29
N GLU A 148 4.25 14.71 -33.27
CA GLU A 148 3.10 14.88 -34.18
C GLU A 148 1.82 14.21 -33.69
N ARG A 149 1.88 13.37 -32.65
CA ARG A 149 0.71 12.66 -32.12
C ARG A 149 -0.04 13.52 -31.11
N LEU A 150 -1.37 13.56 -31.26
CA LEU A 150 -2.29 14.08 -30.27
C LEU A 150 -2.90 12.92 -29.50
N LEU A 151 -2.78 12.95 -28.18
CA LEU A 151 -3.33 11.92 -27.29
C LEU A 151 -4.43 12.56 -26.44
N PHE A 152 -5.63 11.99 -26.55
CA PHE A 152 -6.75 12.32 -25.68
C PHE A 152 -6.60 11.51 -24.40
N LEU A 153 -6.62 12.20 -23.26
CA LEU A 153 -6.42 11.58 -21.96
C LEU A 153 -7.73 11.02 -21.43
N ALA A 154 -7.69 9.79 -20.92
CA ALA A 154 -8.69 9.27 -20.01
C ALA A 154 -8.55 9.93 -18.61
N ASP A 155 -9.53 9.69 -17.74
CA ASP A 155 -9.52 10.23 -16.37
C ASP A 155 -8.31 9.78 -15.56
N TYR A 156 -8.05 8.47 -15.53
CA TYR A 156 -6.92 7.90 -14.80
C TYR A 156 -5.57 8.34 -15.38
N GLU A 157 -5.48 8.58 -16.70
CA GLU A 157 -4.26 9.11 -17.35
C GLU A 157 -3.97 10.55 -16.93
N ALA A 158 -5.01 11.37 -16.80
CA ALA A 158 -4.89 12.74 -16.31
C ALA A 158 -4.45 12.76 -14.84
N VAL A 159 -5.05 11.90 -14.00
CA VAL A 159 -4.66 11.74 -12.58
C VAL A 159 -3.22 11.25 -12.47
N TRP A 160 -2.84 10.21 -13.23
CA TRP A 160 -1.49 9.66 -13.26
C TRP A 160 -0.44 10.72 -13.59
N LYS A 161 -0.65 11.47 -14.69
CA LYS A 161 0.25 12.54 -15.10
C LYS A 161 0.40 13.59 -14.00
N ARG A 162 -0.70 14.00 -13.38
CA ARG A 162 -0.70 15.02 -12.32
C ARG A 162 -0.03 14.53 -11.03
N ALA A 163 -0.27 13.29 -10.63
CA ALA A 163 0.37 12.70 -9.47
C ALA A 163 1.90 12.67 -9.61
N LEU A 164 2.41 12.36 -10.81
CA LEU A 164 3.84 12.41 -11.09
C LEU A 164 4.41 13.83 -11.12
N GLU A 165 3.67 14.81 -11.67
CA GLU A 165 4.09 16.22 -11.62
C GLU A 165 4.20 16.73 -10.18
N GLU A 166 3.26 16.37 -9.32
CA GLU A 166 3.25 16.77 -7.91
C GLU A 166 4.44 16.21 -7.11
N LEU A 167 5.05 15.08 -7.52
CA LEU A 167 6.25 14.56 -6.88
C LEU A 167 7.44 15.52 -7.05
N TRP A 168 7.63 16.03 -8.26
CA TRP A 168 8.74 16.93 -8.60
C TRP A 168 8.44 18.40 -8.29
N HIS A 169 7.17 18.80 -8.35
CA HIS A 169 6.72 20.19 -8.16
C HIS A 169 5.66 20.30 -7.06
N PRO A 170 6.01 20.02 -5.79
CA PRO A 170 5.03 20.01 -4.69
C PRO A 170 4.45 21.39 -4.39
N GLN A 171 5.07 22.49 -4.81
CA GLN A 171 4.53 23.85 -4.60
C GLN A 171 3.28 24.11 -5.44
N ASP A 172 3.13 23.46 -6.60
CA ASP A 172 1.92 23.57 -7.43
C ASP A 172 0.70 22.91 -6.76
N LYS A 173 0.94 21.99 -5.83
CA LYS A 173 -0.11 21.34 -5.02
C LYS A 173 -0.83 22.31 -4.10
N ALA A 174 -0.14 23.33 -3.57
CA ALA A 174 -0.73 24.34 -2.70
C ALA A 174 -1.57 25.37 -3.48
N ALA A 175 -1.29 25.52 -4.78
CA ALA A 175 -2.05 26.38 -5.69
C ALA A 175 -3.22 25.64 -6.38
N ALA A 176 -3.12 24.32 -6.50
CA ALA A 176 -4.19 23.45 -7.00
C ALA A 176 -5.32 23.36 -5.96
N GLY A 177 -6.58 23.36 -6.42
CA GLY A 177 -7.77 23.28 -5.57
C GLY A 177 -7.91 21.96 -4.80
N LYS A 178 -8.84 21.10 -5.19
CA LYS A 178 -8.96 19.76 -4.57
C LYS A 178 -7.81 18.85 -5.03
N PRO A 179 -7.20 18.04 -4.15
CA PRO A 179 -6.22 17.04 -4.54
C PRO A 179 -6.76 16.08 -5.60
N TRP A 180 -5.96 15.70 -6.59
CA TRP A 180 -6.39 14.78 -7.65
C TRP A 180 -6.85 13.41 -7.13
N ALA A 181 -6.30 12.95 -6.01
CA ALA A 181 -6.77 11.74 -5.34
C ALA A 181 -8.25 11.85 -4.90
N GLU A 182 -8.68 12.99 -4.36
CA GLU A 182 -10.08 13.22 -4.00
C GLU A 182 -10.98 13.31 -5.24
N ILE A 183 -10.49 13.90 -6.33
CA ILE A 183 -11.21 13.95 -7.61
C ILE A 183 -11.42 12.53 -8.16
N GLN A 184 -10.36 11.69 -8.16
CA GLN A 184 -10.46 10.30 -8.61
C GLN A 184 -11.43 9.50 -7.74
N LEU A 185 -11.37 9.64 -6.41
CA LEU A 185 -12.34 9.03 -5.49
C LEU A 185 -13.76 9.50 -5.78
N GLY A 186 -13.96 10.79 -6.05
CA GLY A 186 -15.25 11.38 -6.43
C GLY A 186 -15.83 10.72 -7.68
N HIS A 187 -15.05 10.62 -8.76
CA HIS A 187 -15.49 9.96 -9.99
C HIS A 187 -15.85 8.48 -9.78
N ARG A 188 -15.07 7.75 -8.97
CA ARG A 188 -15.39 6.35 -8.63
C ARG A 188 -16.66 6.23 -7.78
N ALA A 189 -16.85 7.12 -6.81
CA ALA A 189 -18.07 7.17 -6.02
C ALA A 189 -19.30 7.43 -6.91
N GLU A 190 -19.22 8.41 -7.82
CA GLU A 190 -20.30 8.72 -8.77
C GLU A 190 -20.62 7.57 -9.72
N TYR A 191 -19.58 6.88 -10.22
CA TYR A 191 -19.75 5.67 -11.02
C TYR A 191 -20.57 4.63 -10.27
N TYR A 192 -20.18 4.30 -9.03
CA TYR A 192 -20.89 3.30 -8.23
C TYR A 192 -22.28 3.74 -7.79
N LEU A 193 -22.49 5.03 -7.50
CA LEU A 193 -23.83 5.58 -7.26
C LEU A 193 -24.74 5.38 -8.49
N SER A 194 -24.24 5.65 -9.70
CA SER A 194 -25.00 5.39 -10.93
C SER A 194 -25.29 3.89 -11.15
N MET A 195 -24.39 3.03 -10.69
CA MET A 195 -24.57 1.58 -10.76
C MET A 195 -25.58 1.08 -9.71
N CYS A 196 -25.67 1.70 -8.54
CA CYS A 196 -26.73 1.39 -7.56
C CYS A 196 -28.13 1.61 -8.14
N GLU A 197 -28.32 2.65 -8.96
CA GLU A 197 -29.59 2.91 -9.64
C GLU A 197 -29.92 1.83 -10.69
N LYS A 198 -28.91 1.39 -11.44
CA LYS A 198 -29.07 0.35 -12.49
C LYS A 198 -29.22 -1.05 -11.91
N LEU A 199 -28.53 -1.33 -10.80
CA LEU A 199 -28.43 -2.64 -10.16
C LEU A 199 -28.82 -2.56 -8.66
N PRO A 200 -30.07 -2.17 -8.32
CA PRO A 200 -30.49 -1.86 -6.95
C PRO A 200 -30.54 -3.07 -6.01
N LYS A 201 -30.38 -4.28 -6.55
CA LYS A 201 -30.36 -5.55 -5.80
C LYS A 201 -28.97 -6.16 -5.66
N GLN A 202 -27.93 -5.51 -6.18
CA GLN A 202 -26.57 -6.04 -6.11
C GLN A 202 -25.85 -5.48 -4.86
N PRO A 203 -25.56 -6.31 -3.84
CA PRO A 203 -24.94 -5.83 -2.60
C PRO A 203 -23.55 -5.22 -2.85
N THR A 204 -22.70 -5.89 -3.63
CA THR A 204 -21.32 -5.45 -3.91
C THR A 204 -21.24 -4.03 -4.48
N VAL A 205 -22.21 -3.62 -5.30
CA VAL A 205 -22.25 -2.27 -5.88
C VAL A 205 -22.48 -1.22 -4.80
N HIS A 206 -23.38 -1.50 -3.85
CA HIS A 206 -23.65 -0.61 -2.71
C HIS A 206 -22.46 -0.57 -1.75
N TYR A 207 -21.81 -1.72 -1.52
CA TYR A 207 -20.60 -1.79 -0.69
C TYR A 207 -19.48 -0.94 -1.27
N LEU A 208 -19.19 -1.06 -2.58
CA LEU A 208 -18.14 -0.27 -3.23
C LEU A 208 -18.46 1.24 -3.21
N ALA A 209 -19.73 1.62 -3.46
CA ALA A 209 -20.16 3.01 -3.30
C ALA A 209 -19.91 3.52 -1.87
N ALA A 210 -20.28 2.72 -0.86
CA ALA A 210 -20.07 3.04 0.54
C ALA A 210 -18.58 3.20 0.90
N SER A 211 -17.71 2.32 0.41
CA SER A 211 -16.26 2.39 0.61
C SER A 211 -15.65 3.66 0.02
N TYR A 212 -16.02 4.03 -1.21
CA TYR A 212 -15.53 5.28 -1.80
C TYR A 212 -16.01 6.53 -1.05
N LEU A 213 -17.28 6.55 -0.66
CA LEU A 213 -17.85 7.65 0.14
C LEU A 213 -17.24 7.69 1.54
N TYR A 214 -16.86 6.54 2.12
CA TYR A 214 -16.11 6.48 3.36
C TYR A 214 -14.78 7.23 3.24
N PHE A 215 -13.99 7.00 2.18
CA PHE A 215 -12.74 7.73 1.97
C PHE A 215 -12.95 9.24 1.80
N LEU A 216 -14.03 9.63 1.12
CA LEU A 216 -14.43 11.03 0.94
C LEU A 216 -15.01 11.67 2.22
N GLY A 217 -15.32 10.88 3.25
CA GLY A 217 -15.95 11.37 4.49
C GLY A 217 -17.41 11.78 4.30
N ASP A 218 -18.11 11.23 3.30
CA ASP A 218 -19.50 11.54 2.99
C ASP A 218 -20.46 10.68 3.83
N GLU A 219 -21.44 11.32 4.47
CA GLU A 219 -22.40 10.67 5.36
C GLU A 219 -23.29 9.63 4.67
N ARG A 220 -23.45 9.72 3.33
CA ARG A 220 -24.19 8.73 2.54
C ARG A 220 -23.55 7.35 2.57
N ALA A 221 -22.27 7.24 2.92
CA ALA A 221 -21.56 5.96 3.06
C ALA A 221 -22.32 4.98 3.97
N LEU A 222 -22.81 5.47 5.11
CA LEU A 222 -23.51 4.64 6.09
C LEU A 222 -24.81 4.05 5.51
N GLN A 223 -25.59 4.87 4.81
CA GLN A 223 -26.86 4.45 4.21
C GLN A 223 -26.65 3.34 3.17
N LEU A 224 -25.61 3.48 2.34
CA LEU A 224 -25.27 2.48 1.32
C LEU A 224 -24.70 1.20 1.93
N LEU A 225 -23.90 1.30 3.01
CA LEU A 225 -23.42 0.12 3.72
C LEU A 225 -24.57 -0.64 4.37
N THR A 226 -25.53 0.06 5.01
CA THR A 226 -26.76 -0.55 5.52
C THR A 226 -27.52 -1.28 4.42
N ARG A 227 -27.67 -0.64 3.26
CA ARG A 227 -28.34 -1.27 2.12
C ARG A 227 -27.61 -2.51 1.62
N SER A 228 -26.28 -2.46 1.51
CA SER A 228 -25.47 -3.62 1.14
C SER A 228 -25.65 -4.77 2.13
N PHE A 229 -25.57 -4.46 3.43
CA PHE A 229 -25.72 -5.45 4.50
C PHE A 229 -27.10 -6.13 4.48
N GLU A 230 -28.19 -5.36 4.34
CA GLU A 230 -29.54 -5.91 4.21
C GLU A 230 -29.68 -6.83 3.00
N LEU A 231 -29.11 -6.44 1.84
CA LEU A 231 -29.11 -7.28 0.64
C LEU A 231 -28.30 -8.56 0.85
N MET A 232 -27.14 -8.48 1.53
CA MET A 232 -26.32 -9.64 1.84
C MET A 232 -27.08 -10.64 2.72
N LEU A 233 -27.80 -10.16 3.74
CA LEU A 233 -28.66 -10.99 4.59
C LEU A 233 -29.80 -11.65 3.81
N LEU A 234 -30.44 -10.90 2.90
CA LEU A 234 -31.53 -11.44 2.05
C LEU A 234 -31.04 -12.52 1.07
N HIS A 235 -29.76 -12.53 0.74
CA HIS A 235 -29.13 -13.52 -0.13
C HIS A 235 -28.44 -14.65 0.64
N ASP A 236 -28.65 -14.75 1.96
CA ASP A 236 -28.08 -15.77 2.85
C ASP A 236 -26.54 -15.86 2.81
N TYR A 237 -25.85 -14.74 2.57
CA TYR A 237 -24.41 -14.69 2.68
C TYR A 237 -23.98 -14.66 4.15
N THR A 238 -23.38 -15.76 4.62
CA THR A 238 -23.08 -15.99 6.03
C THR A 238 -21.92 -15.16 6.59
N ASP A 239 -21.03 -14.65 5.74
CA ASP A 239 -19.83 -13.91 6.14
C ASP A 239 -20.01 -12.36 6.18
N CYS A 240 -21.26 -11.90 6.11
CA CYS A 240 -21.56 -10.46 6.10
C CYS A 240 -21.33 -9.77 7.46
N LEU A 241 -21.27 -10.53 8.56
CA LEU A 241 -21.00 -9.96 9.90
C LEU A 241 -19.55 -9.46 10.02
N HIS A 242 -18.57 -10.25 9.59
CA HIS A 242 -17.17 -9.82 9.65
C HIS A 242 -16.82 -8.81 8.57
N SER A 243 -17.34 -8.98 7.35
CA SER A 243 -17.02 -8.10 6.22
C SER A 243 -17.76 -6.76 6.27
N HIS A 244 -19.08 -6.77 6.44
CA HIS A 244 -19.91 -5.56 6.32
C HIS A 244 -20.24 -4.96 7.68
N TYR A 245 -20.67 -5.79 8.64
CA TYR A 245 -21.15 -5.25 9.92
C TYR A 245 -20.01 -4.61 10.72
N ARG A 246 -18.81 -5.21 10.70
CA ARG A 246 -17.62 -4.63 11.34
C ARG A 246 -17.33 -3.23 10.80
N PHE A 247 -17.50 -3.00 9.50
CA PHE A 247 -17.21 -1.70 8.87
C PHE A 247 -18.08 -0.54 9.40
N PHE A 248 -19.26 -0.82 9.96
CA PHE A 248 -20.05 0.21 10.66
C PHE A 248 -19.25 0.86 11.80
N SER A 249 -18.43 0.09 12.52
CA SER A 249 -17.63 0.62 13.62
C SER A 249 -16.66 1.69 13.15
N ALA A 250 -15.99 1.52 12.00
CA ALA A 250 -15.12 2.53 11.42
C ALA A 250 -15.90 3.78 10.97
N MET A 251 -17.09 3.61 10.39
CA MET A 251 -17.94 4.73 9.99
C MET A 251 -18.39 5.57 11.19
N GLU A 252 -18.84 4.93 12.26
CA GLU A 252 -19.24 5.62 13.49
C GLU A 252 -18.05 6.27 14.20
N ALA A 253 -16.88 5.62 14.21
CA ALA A 253 -15.65 6.20 14.74
C ALA A 253 -15.22 7.44 13.95
N LYS A 254 -15.40 7.45 12.63
CA LYS A 254 -15.11 8.61 11.78
C LYS A 254 -16.04 9.79 12.04
N ARG A 255 -17.29 9.52 12.42
CA ARG A 255 -18.28 10.53 12.84
C ARG A 255 -18.09 11.00 14.29
N GLY A 256 -17.20 10.38 15.04
CA GLY A 256 -16.93 10.70 16.45
C GLY A 256 -17.85 9.99 17.46
N ASN A 257 -18.73 9.09 17.00
CA ASN A 257 -19.67 8.31 17.81
C ASN A 257 -18.97 7.05 18.38
N LEU A 258 -17.94 7.26 19.19
CA LEU A 258 -17.05 6.18 19.66
C LEU A 258 -17.79 5.12 20.50
N GLU A 259 -18.77 5.55 21.29
CA GLU A 259 -19.58 4.65 22.13
C GLU A 259 -20.36 3.64 21.27
N LEU A 260 -20.88 4.08 20.12
CA LEU A 260 -21.57 3.20 19.17
C LEU A 260 -20.59 2.35 18.37
N ALA A 261 -19.45 2.93 17.97
CA ALA A 261 -18.40 2.21 17.25
C ALA A 261 -17.89 0.99 18.05
N VAL A 262 -17.62 1.17 19.35
CA VAL A 262 -17.17 0.08 20.23
C VAL A 262 -18.23 -1.01 20.35
N ARG A 263 -19.51 -0.65 20.54
CA ARG A 263 -20.61 -1.64 20.61
C ARG A 263 -20.77 -2.43 19.31
N GLN A 264 -20.61 -1.77 18.16
CA GLN A 264 -20.68 -2.43 16.86
C GLN A 264 -19.52 -3.40 16.65
N TYR A 265 -18.31 -3.01 17.04
CA TYR A 265 -17.16 -3.91 17.00
C TYR A 265 -17.37 -5.13 17.91
N GLU A 266 -17.84 -4.92 19.14
CA GLU A 266 -18.10 -5.98 20.13
C GLU A 266 -19.02 -7.09 19.60
N ILE A 267 -20.04 -6.74 18.83
CA ILE A 267 -20.96 -7.71 18.21
C ILE A 267 -20.24 -8.68 17.26
N THR A 268 -19.14 -8.23 16.64
CA THR A 268 -18.34 -9.02 15.69
C THR A 268 -17.12 -9.66 16.33
N ALA A 269 -16.92 -9.51 17.65
CA ALA A 269 -15.76 -10.01 18.37
C ALA A 269 -15.98 -11.46 18.85
N PHE A 270 -15.76 -12.43 17.97
CA PHE A 270 -16.01 -13.84 18.30
C PHE A 270 -14.78 -14.56 18.85
N THR A 271 -13.58 -14.15 18.47
CA THR A 271 -12.34 -14.76 18.98
C THR A 271 -11.94 -14.21 20.35
N ALA A 272 -11.09 -14.93 21.07
CA ALA A 272 -10.57 -14.46 22.36
C ALA A 272 -9.74 -13.17 22.22
N GLU A 273 -9.01 -13.05 21.10
CA GLU A 273 -8.23 -11.86 20.76
C GLU A 273 -9.13 -10.65 20.52
N GLU A 274 -10.17 -10.81 19.71
CA GLU A 274 -11.13 -9.72 19.43
C GLU A 274 -11.88 -9.29 20.70
N ARG A 275 -12.25 -10.24 21.57
CA ARG A 275 -12.88 -9.91 22.87
C ARG A 275 -11.93 -9.15 23.79
N ALA A 276 -10.64 -9.49 23.78
CA ALA A 276 -9.64 -8.76 24.54
C ALA A 276 -9.48 -7.32 24.02
N VAL A 277 -9.51 -7.12 22.70
CA VAL A 277 -9.54 -5.79 22.08
C VAL A 277 -10.80 -5.03 22.49
N SER A 278 -11.98 -5.65 22.44
CA SER A 278 -13.23 -5.03 22.88
C SER A 278 -13.16 -4.56 24.34
N ALA A 279 -12.63 -5.39 25.24
CA ALA A 279 -12.43 -5.02 26.64
C ALA A 279 -11.41 -3.87 26.82
N GLN A 280 -10.37 -3.80 25.98
CA GLN A 280 -9.43 -2.68 25.98
C GLN A 280 -10.09 -1.39 25.48
N LEU A 281 -10.86 -1.46 24.40
CA LEU A 281 -11.62 -0.34 23.85
C LEU A 281 -12.57 0.26 24.89
N GLN A 282 -13.31 -0.59 25.63
CA GLN A 282 -14.19 -0.12 26.69
C GLN A 282 -13.43 0.58 27.82
N ARG A 283 -12.28 0.04 28.25
CA ARG A 283 -11.44 0.68 29.28
C ARG A 283 -10.93 2.05 28.84
N TRP A 284 -10.47 2.18 27.61
CA TRP A 284 -10.04 3.47 27.06
C TRP A 284 -11.20 4.46 26.94
N LEU A 285 -12.38 3.99 26.54
CA LEU A 285 -13.58 4.80 26.44
C LEU A 285 -14.00 5.35 27.81
N ASP A 286 -14.04 4.49 28.83
CA ASP A 286 -14.37 4.86 30.22
C ASP A 286 -13.34 5.85 30.82
N SER A 287 -12.08 5.74 30.39
CA SER A 287 -10.99 6.62 30.82
C SER A 287 -10.87 7.91 30.00
N GLY A 288 -11.78 8.15 29.03
CA GLY A 288 -11.77 9.33 28.18
C GLY A 288 -10.65 9.36 27.11
N GLN A 289 -9.97 8.24 26.87
CA GLN A 289 -8.86 8.12 25.92
C GLN A 289 -9.36 7.93 24.47
N ARG A 290 -10.14 8.91 24.01
CA ARG A 290 -10.87 8.87 22.73
C ARG A 290 -9.99 8.61 21.51
N GLU A 291 -8.75 9.12 21.52
CA GLU A 291 -7.82 8.97 20.39
C GLU A 291 -7.35 7.52 20.22
N LEU A 292 -7.11 6.81 21.32
CA LEU A 292 -6.72 5.39 21.29
C LEU A 292 -7.87 4.51 20.83
N VAL A 293 -9.09 4.78 21.34
CA VAL A 293 -10.31 4.09 20.88
C VAL A 293 -10.47 4.26 19.38
N GLN A 294 -10.38 5.49 18.89
CA GLN A 294 -10.58 5.77 17.46
C GLN A 294 -9.50 5.10 16.60
N ALA A 295 -8.23 5.16 17.00
CA ALA A 295 -7.14 4.55 16.27
C ALA A 295 -7.22 3.02 16.24
N GLU A 296 -7.58 2.39 17.37
CA GLU A 296 -7.72 0.94 17.44
C GLU A 296 -8.92 0.45 16.63
N ILE A 297 -10.05 1.19 16.64
CA ILE A 297 -11.18 0.88 15.75
C ILE A 297 -10.76 0.95 14.28
N TYR A 298 -9.98 1.95 13.86
CA TYR A 298 -9.46 1.99 12.50
C TYR A 298 -8.56 0.79 12.20
N ARG A 299 -7.64 0.44 13.10
CA ARG A 299 -6.73 -0.70 12.94
C ARG A 299 -7.46 -2.03 12.77
N VAL A 300 -8.46 -2.33 13.59
CA VAL A 300 -9.24 -3.58 13.48
C VAL A 300 -10.19 -3.61 12.28
N ASN A 301 -10.37 -2.48 11.59
CA ASN A 301 -11.02 -2.38 10.29
C ASN A 301 -10.00 -2.22 9.15
N GLU A 302 -8.72 -2.52 9.41
CA GLU A 302 -7.61 -2.47 8.44
C GLU A 302 -7.31 -1.08 7.87
N ASP A 303 -7.93 -0.01 8.40
CA ASP A 303 -7.63 1.39 8.05
C ASP A 303 -6.40 1.91 8.81
N GLY A 304 -5.25 1.28 8.53
CA GLY A 304 -3.97 1.65 9.11
C GLY A 304 -3.58 3.10 8.82
N ALA A 305 -3.97 3.66 7.66
CA ALA A 305 -3.72 5.04 7.29
C ALA A 305 -4.41 6.02 8.26
N ALA A 306 -5.70 5.81 8.55
CA ALA A 306 -6.44 6.63 9.50
C ALA A 306 -5.92 6.43 10.94
N ALA A 307 -5.59 5.20 11.33
CA ALA A 307 -5.01 4.90 12.64
C ALA A 307 -3.67 5.62 12.84
N ILE A 308 -2.75 5.51 11.89
CA ILE A 308 -1.44 6.19 11.91
C ILE A 308 -1.63 7.70 11.96
N LYS A 309 -2.51 8.26 11.12
CA LYS A 309 -2.79 9.70 11.12
C LYS A 309 -3.33 10.17 12.46
N ARG A 310 -4.15 9.36 13.13
CA ARG A 310 -4.73 9.72 14.44
C ARG A 310 -3.70 9.70 15.56
N LEU A 311 -2.74 8.77 15.50
CA LEU A 311 -1.69 8.60 16.50
C LEU A 311 -0.45 9.47 16.23
N ALA A 312 -0.29 9.96 15.00
CA ALA A 312 0.83 10.82 14.60
C ALA A 312 0.84 12.11 15.45
N GLY A 313 1.85 12.22 16.32
CA GLY A 313 2.03 13.37 17.23
C GLY A 313 1.53 13.14 18.65
N ALA A 314 0.96 11.97 18.97
CA ALA A 314 0.58 11.65 20.34
C ALA A 314 1.81 11.42 21.23
N ALA A 315 1.85 12.08 22.39
CA ALA A 315 2.94 11.94 23.36
C ALA A 315 2.77 10.73 24.30
N ASN A 316 1.55 10.19 24.41
CA ASN A 316 1.21 9.07 25.28
C ASN A 316 2.01 7.81 24.88
N PRO A 317 2.71 7.14 25.82
CA PRO A 317 3.38 5.86 25.57
C PRO A 317 2.48 4.80 24.91
N GLU A 318 1.24 4.65 25.36
CA GLU A 318 0.30 3.68 24.75
C GLU A 318 0.00 4.02 23.28
N ALA A 319 -0.15 5.32 22.97
CA ALA A 319 -0.35 5.77 21.60
C ALA A 319 0.86 5.45 20.72
N LYS A 320 2.09 5.58 21.27
CA LYS A 320 3.31 5.19 20.56
C LYS A 320 3.39 3.67 20.34
N THR A 321 2.96 2.86 21.28
CA THR A 321 2.88 1.40 21.09
C THR A 321 1.87 1.01 20.01
N LEU A 322 0.69 1.64 19.98
CA LEU A 322 -0.27 1.44 18.89
C LEU A 322 0.28 1.94 17.55
N LEU A 323 1.01 3.05 17.54
CA LEU A 323 1.63 3.57 16.32
C LEU A 323 2.69 2.61 15.79
N LEU A 324 3.47 1.99 16.68
CA LEU A 324 4.42 0.95 16.35
C LEU A 324 3.73 -0.26 15.69
N LEU A 325 2.63 -0.75 16.27
CA LEU A 325 1.81 -1.83 15.68
C LEU A 325 1.37 -1.47 14.26
N ASN A 326 0.78 -0.30 14.07
CA ASN A 326 0.29 0.11 12.75
C ASN A 326 1.42 0.29 11.72
N TYR A 327 2.60 0.75 12.13
CA TYR A 327 3.76 0.79 11.23
C TYR A 327 4.24 -0.61 10.84
N THR A 328 4.16 -1.59 11.74
CA THR A 328 4.48 -2.99 11.44
C THR A 328 3.47 -3.58 10.46
N ASP A 329 2.17 -3.44 10.76
CA ASP A 329 1.05 -3.97 9.97
C ASP A 329 1.01 -3.38 8.54
N THR A 330 1.43 -2.11 8.37
CA THR A 330 1.48 -1.42 7.07
C THR A 330 2.85 -1.48 6.38
N TYR A 331 3.76 -2.34 6.83
CA TYR A 331 5.12 -2.53 6.29
C TYR A 331 6.04 -1.29 6.36
N GLN A 332 5.69 -0.27 7.15
CA GLN A 332 6.51 0.93 7.38
C GLN A 332 7.63 0.66 8.40
N TRP A 333 8.40 -0.40 8.16
CA TRP A 333 9.30 -0.98 9.15
C TRP A 333 10.46 -0.08 9.56
N GLU A 334 10.97 0.83 8.71
CA GLU A 334 11.95 1.82 9.20
C GLU A 334 11.35 2.78 10.21
N LYS A 335 10.08 3.19 10.03
CA LYS A 335 9.42 4.07 10.99
C LYS A 335 9.17 3.33 12.29
N ALA A 336 8.75 2.06 12.20
CA ALA A 336 8.60 1.18 13.36
C ALA A 336 9.93 1.05 14.16
N LEU A 337 11.03 0.70 13.49
CA LEU A 337 12.35 0.54 14.14
C LEU A 337 12.87 1.85 14.74
N ARG A 338 12.69 3.00 14.07
CA ARG A 338 13.05 4.31 14.64
C ARG A 338 12.23 4.62 15.89
N LEU A 339 10.92 4.42 15.84
CA LEU A 339 10.03 4.67 16.98
C LEU A 339 10.38 3.75 18.16
N GLN A 340 10.73 2.50 17.89
CA GLN A 340 11.19 1.57 18.91
C GLN A 340 12.48 2.05 19.59
N GLN A 341 13.48 2.49 18.81
CA GLN A 341 14.72 3.04 19.36
C GLN A 341 14.47 4.28 20.22
N GLU A 342 13.56 5.16 19.80
CA GLU A 342 13.12 6.30 20.59
C GLU A 342 12.50 5.86 21.93
N LEU A 343 11.59 4.88 21.90
CA LEU A 343 10.96 4.33 23.10
C LEU A 343 11.99 3.75 24.07
N GLU A 344 12.94 2.95 23.58
CA GLU A 344 14.02 2.35 24.39
C GLU A 344 14.92 3.43 25.03
N SER A 345 15.27 4.48 24.27
CA SER A 345 16.09 5.58 24.77
C SER A 345 15.41 6.38 25.90
N THR A 346 14.08 6.45 25.88
CA THR A 346 13.29 7.17 26.89
C THR A 346 12.91 6.31 28.10
N ALA A 347 12.85 4.99 27.95
CA ALA A 347 12.35 4.10 28.99
C ALA A 347 13.37 3.78 30.09
N GLY A 348 14.66 4.11 29.92
CA GLY A 348 15.72 3.93 30.93
C GLY A 348 16.05 2.45 31.27
N ASP A 349 15.13 1.52 31.01
CA ASP A 349 15.30 0.09 31.19
C ASP A 349 14.35 -0.67 30.22
N PRO A 350 14.87 -1.48 29.27
CA PRO A 350 14.05 -2.20 28.28
C PRO A 350 13.04 -3.18 28.91
N ALA A 351 13.25 -3.59 30.17
CA ALA A 351 12.35 -4.47 30.90
C ALA A 351 11.04 -3.79 31.37
N SER A 352 11.02 -2.47 31.50
CA SER A 352 9.84 -1.75 32.04
C SER A 352 8.76 -1.49 30.98
N ALA A 353 9.11 -1.44 29.69
CA ALA A 353 8.15 -1.32 28.59
C ALA A 353 7.37 -2.63 28.34
N VAL A 354 7.99 -3.78 28.61
CA VAL A 354 7.42 -5.13 28.43
C VAL A 354 6.28 -5.42 29.41
N LEU A 355 6.28 -4.78 30.58
CA LEU A 355 5.33 -5.06 31.65
C LEU A 355 4.01 -4.27 31.56
N GLN A 356 3.89 -3.32 30.62
CA GLN A 356 2.67 -2.51 30.45
C GLN A 356 1.96 -2.74 29.10
N GLY A 357 2.63 -3.33 28.10
CA GLY A 357 2.01 -3.69 26.83
C GLY A 357 1.40 -5.10 26.88
N GLY A 358 0.14 -5.24 26.48
CA GLY A 358 -0.50 -6.55 26.31
C GLY A 358 0.22 -7.44 25.27
N GLY A 359 -0.29 -8.65 25.03
CA GLY A 359 0.37 -9.66 24.17
C GLY A 359 0.79 -9.19 22.77
N ALA A 360 0.12 -8.18 22.21
CA ALA A 360 0.48 -7.57 20.93
C ALA A 360 1.86 -6.88 20.96
N ALA A 361 2.22 -6.19 22.04
CA ALA A 361 3.52 -5.53 22.18
C ALA A 361 4.67 -6.54 22.28
N VAL A 362 4.44 -7.67 22.97
CA VAL A 362 5.40 -8.78 23.06
C VAL A 362 5.62 -9.43 21.70
N SER A 363 4.55 -9.61 20.90
CA SER A 363 4.64 -10.14 19.53
C SER A 363 5.50 -9.24 18.63
N ILE A 364 5.33 -7.90 18.70
CA ILE A 364 6.18 -6.97 17.92
C ILE A 364 7.64 -7.10 18.29
N LEU A 365 7.96 -7.18 19.58
CA LEU A 365 9.36 -7.29 20.03
C LEU A 365 10.05 -8.54 19.46
N GLN A 366 9.29 -9.63 19.29
CA GLN A 366 9.78 -10.85 18.64
C GLN A 366 9.98 -10.68 17.12
N GLN A 367 9.23 -9.77 16.48
CA GLN A 367 9.34 -9.48 15.05
C GLN A 367 10.45 -8.47 14.70
N ILE A 368 10.93 -7.65 15.65
CA ILE A 368 11.98 -6.65 15.40
C ILE A 368 13.21 -7.25 14.69
N PRO A 369 13.84 -8.34 15.16
CA PRO A 369 15.03 -8.86 14.51
C PRO A 369 14.74 -9.44 13.11
N VAL A 370 13.49 -9.88 12.85
CA VAL A 370 13.04 -10.27 11.51
C VAL A 370 12.97 -9.05 10.60
N MET A 371 12.33 -7.97 11.04
CA MET A 371 12.22 -6.72 10.29
C MET A 371 13.61 -6.14 9.98
N GLU A 372 14.50 -6.07 10.96
CA GLU A 372 15.90 -5.65 10.76
C GLU A 372 16.62 -6.53 9.73
N GLY A 373 16.45 -7.84 9.83
CA GLY A 373 17.07 -8.80 8.93
C GLY A 373 16.62 -8.63 7.48
N THR A 374 15.31 -8.51 7.25
CA THR A 374 14.76 -8.29 5.91
C THR A 374 15.17 -6.92 5.35
N LEU A 375 15.18 -5.87 6.17
CA LEU A 375 15.67 -4.56 5.72
C LEU A 375 17.17 -4.59 5.38
N HIS A 376 17.98 -5.31 6.15
CA HIS A 376 19.39 -5.53 5.81
C HIS A 376 19.55 -6.29 4.49
N LEU A 377 18.72 -7.31 4.25
CA LEU A 377 18.71 -8.07 3.00
C LEU A 377 18.40 -7.16 1.80
N LEU A 378 17.33 -6.37 1.88
CA LEU A 378 16.94 -5.40 0.85
C LEU A 378 17.98 -4.31 0.59
N ASN A 379 18.83 -4.00 1.57
CA ASN A 379 19.94 -3.05 1.41
C ASN A 379 21.25 -3.75 1.00
N GLY A 380 21.22 -5.01 0.57
CA GLY A 380 22.40 -5.78 0.15
C GLY A 380 23.36 -6.15 1.29
N LYS A 381 22.97 -5.96 2.56
CA LYS A 381 23.79 -6.25 3.76
C LYS A 381 23.57 -7.68 4.23
N ARG A 382 23.85 -8.68 3.38
CA ARG A 382 23.58 -10.11 3.64
C ARG A 382 24.09 -10.61 5.01
N HIS A 383 25.34 -10.28 5.36
CA HIS A 383 25.91 -10.69 6.65
C HIS A 383 25.18 -10.08 7.85
N ALA A 384 24.70 -8.84 7.73
CA ALA A 384 23.91 -8.21 8.79
C ALA A 384 22.51 -8.85 8.87
N ALA A 385 21.89 -9.15 7.71
CA ALA A 385 20.62 -9.86 7.64
C ALA A 385 20.66 -11.22 8.35
N ILE A 386 21.67 -12.04 8.02
CA ILE A 386 21.89 -13.35 8.66
C ILE A 386 22.03 -13.20 10.17
N ARG A 387 22.80 -12.23 10.66
CA ARG A 387 22.94 -12.00 12.11
C ARG A 387 21.62 -11.64 12.78
N SER A 388 20.80 -10.79 12.15
CA SER A 388 19.49 -10.42 12.68
C SER A 388 18.50 -11.59 12.66
N PHE A 389 18.49 -12.41 11.59
CA PHE A 389 17.68 -13.64 11.55
C PHE A 389 18.12 -14.67 12.59
N LEU A 390 19.42 -14.82 12.85
CA LEU A 390 19.92 -15.69 13.92
C LEU A 390 19.50 -15.19 15.32
N ARG A 391 19.41 -13.86 15.52
CA ARG A 391 18.84 -13.29 16.76
C ARG A 391 17.34 -13.57 16.87
N ALA A 392 16.60 -13.44 15.78
CA ALA A 392 15.16 -13.72 15.72
C ALA A 392 14.85 -15.18 16.10
N ALA A 393 15.66 -16.11 15.59
CA ALA A 393 15.45 -17.55 15.75
C ALA A 393 15.60 -18.07 17.19
N GLY A 394 16.30 -17.33 18.06
CA GLY A 394 16.60 -17.79 19.42
C GLY A 394 17.21 -19.21 19.45
N PRO A 395 17.01 -19.96 20.55
CA PRO A 395 17.41 -21.36 20.65
C PRO A 395 16.50 -22.34 19.87
N GLU A 396 15.30 -21.91 19.47
CA GLU A 396 14.26 -22.78 18.91
C GLU A 396 14.06 -22.53 17.42
N GLN A 397 14.72 -23.32 16.56
CA GLN A 397 14.46 -23.69 15.14
C GLN A 397 13.84 -22.70 14.11
N GLY A 398 13.48 -21.46 14.45
CA GLY A 398 12.81 -20.47 13.59
C GLY A 398 13.72 -19.83 12.56
N ALA A 399 15.03 -20.07 12.61
CA ALA A 399 15.97 -19.56 11.60
C ALA A 399 15.71 -20.18 10.23
N ARG A 400 15.20 -21.42 10.19
CA ARG A 400 15.03 -22.19 8.95
C ARG A 400 14.03 -21.53 8.01
N SER A 401 12.89 -21.05 8.51
CA SER A 401 11.89 -20.35 7.68
C SER A 401 12.42 -19.02 7.15
N LEU A 402 13.15 -18.26 7.97
CA LEU A 402 13.75 -16.99 7.55
C LEU A 402 14.84 -17.18 6.48
N PHE A 403 15.64 -18.25 6.58
CA PHE A 403 16.64 -18.58 5.56
C PHE A 403 16.01 -19.18 4.30
N ALA A 404 14.91 -19.93 4.42
CA ALA A 404 14.13 -20.39 3.28
C ALA A 404 13.55 -19.19 2.52
N GLU A 405 12.90 -18.25 3.20
CA GLU A 405 12.37 -17.04 2.56
C GLU A 405 13.48 -16.22 1.87
N MET A 406 14.66 -16.10 2.49
CA MET A 406 15.81 -15.45 1.87
C MET A 406 16.25 -16.16 0.58
N ALA A 407 16.25 -17.49 0.57
CA ALA A 407 16.56 -18.28 -0.63
C ALA A 407 15.47 -18.13 -1.70
N ASP A 408 14.20 -18.14 -1.31
CA ASP A 408 13.05 -17.96 -2.22
C ASP A 408 13.08 -16.57 -2.88
N LEU A 409 13.43 -15.52 -2.13
CA LEU A 409 13.65 -14.18 -2.68
C LEU A 409 14.83 -14.17 -3.66
N GLU A 410 15.97 -14.75 -3.29
CA GLU A 410 17.15 -14.84 -4.16
C GLU A 410 16.82 -15.58 -5.47
N GLU A 411 16.03 -16.66 -5.39
CA GLU A 411 15.54 -17.41 -6.55
C GLU A 411 14.59 -16.57 -7.40
N ALA A 412 13.63 -15.88 -6.79
CA ALA A 412 12.68 -15.02 -7.50
C ALA A 412 13.37 -13.88 -8.24
N VAL A 413 14.36 -13.23 -7.61
CA VAL A 413 15.23 -12.23 -8.25
C VAL A 413 16.05 -12.85 -9.38
N GLY A 414 16.56 -14.08 -9.17
CA GLY A 414 17.26 -14.85 -10.18
C GLY A 414 16.40 -15.14 -11.41
N ARG A 415 15.16 -15.61 -11.22
CA ARG A 415 14.18 -15.84 -12.30
C ARG A 415 13.86 -14.55 -13.04
N LEU A 416 13.65 -13.45 -12.31
CA LEU A 416 13.35 -12.14 -12.87
C LEU A 416 14.47 -11.63 -13.78
N ARG A 417 15.73 -11.77 -13.35
CA ARG A 417 16.92 -11.45 -14.15
C ARG A 417 17.11 -12.44 -15.31
N GLY A 418 16.81 -13.72 -15.10
CA GLY A 418 16.86 -14.77 -16.13
C GLY A 418 15.86 -14.52 -17.26
N ARG A 419 14.62 -14.11 -16.95
CA ARG A 419 13.61 -13.67 -17.94
C ARG A 419 14.07 -12.48 -18.78
N MET A 420 15.06 -11.71 -18.32
CA MET A 420 15.69 -10.64 -19.10
C MET A 420 16.85 -11.13 -19.97
N ALA A 421 17.40 -12.31 -19.71
CA ALA A 421 18.63 -12.83 -20.33
C ALA A 421 18.39 -14.00 -21.31
N ASP A 422 17.46 -14.92 -21.02
CA ASP A 422 17.24 -16.12 -21.84
C ASP A 422 16.25 -15.86 -22.98
N ASP A 423 16.81 -15.69 -24.18
CA ASP A 423 16.21 -15.93 -25.51
C ASP A 423 17.25 -15.60 -26.63
N GLU A 424 18.54 -15.83 -26.37
CA GLU A 424 19.58 -15.88 -27.41
C GLU A 424 19.75 -17.34 -27.88
N VAL A 425 18.76 -17.87 -28.59
CA VAL A 425 18.94 -19.09 -29.42
C VAL A 425 18.24 -18.91 -30.76
#